data_AF-A0A9P6DZG8-F1
#
_entry.id   AF-A0A9P6DZG8-F1
#
_cell.length_a   1.000
_cell.length_b   1.000
_cell.length_c   1.000
_cell.angle_alpha   90.00
_cell.angle_beta   90.00
_cell.angle_gamma   90.00
#
_symmetry.space_group_name_H-M   'P 1'
#
loop_
_entity.id
_entity.type
_entity.pdbx_description
1 polymer ?
#
loop_
_entity_poly.entity_id
_entity_poly.type
_entity_poly.pdbx_seq_one_letter_code
_entity_poly.pdbx_strand_id
1 'polypeptide(L)'
;LISLPNLRIIDYVVGHTGSTHDSTCFQDSCISKEHESLFSPGEWIWADSAYPVTTWCVPPYWKPYCEIPQNQWFNTLLAHIQIKSEHTVGYLKSQFASL
;
A
#
# COMPACT_ATOMS: atom_id res chain seq x y z
N LEU A 1 4.56 -1.59 4.13
CA LEU A 1 4.30 -3.04 4.28
C LEU A 1 3.62 -3.53 3.02
N ILE A 2 4.05 -4.66 2.47
CA ILE A 2 3.49 -5.26 1.26
C ILE A 2 3.04 -6.68 1.60
N SER A 3 1.79 -6.99 1.28
CA SER A 3 1.19 -8.28 1.58
C SER A 3 0.41 -8.86 0.40
N LEU A 4 0.43 -10.18 0.28
CA LEU A 4 -0.40 -10.92 -0.66
C LEU A 4 -1.88 -10.89 -0.26
N PRO A 5 -2.81 -11.26 -1.17
CA PRO A 5 -4.24 -11.35 -0.86
C PRO A 5 -4.59 -12.29 0.30
N ASN A 6 -3.72 -13.27 0.59
CA ASN A 6 -3.84 -14.16 1.74
C ASN A 6 -3.25 -13.59 3.05
N LEU A 7 -2.97 -12.28 3.10
CA LEU A 7 -2.44 -11.53 4.23
C LEU A 7 -1.01 -11.93 4.66
N ARG A 8 -0.27 -12.64 3.81
CA ARG A 8 1.16 -12.90 4.05
C ARG A 8 1.98 -11.68 3.66
N ILE A 9 2.81 -11.22 4.59
CA ILE A 9 3.80 -10.17 4.33
C ILE A 9 4.90 -10.77 3.44
N ILE A 10 5.19 -10.11 2.32
CA ILE A 10 6.25 -10.52 1.40
C ILE A 10 7.40 -9.51 1.34
N ASP A 11 7.13 -8.24 1.68
CA ASP A 11 8.15 -7.20 1.73
C ASP A 11 7.72 -6.10 2.72
N TYR A 12 8.69 -5.44 3.33
CA TYR A 12 8.48 -4.26 4.16
C TYR A 12 9.72 -3.38 4.11
N VAL A 13 9.50 -2.07 4.08
CA VAL A 13 10.57 -1.09 4.17
C VAL A 13 10.52 -0.43 5.54
N VAL A 14 11.68 -0.38 6.18
CA VAL A 14 11.91 0.49 7.34
C VAL A 14 12.47 1.79 6.78
N GLY A 15 11.72 2.88 6.94
CA GLY A 15 12.14 4.20 6.48
C GLY A 15 13.43 4.67 7.16
N HIS A 16 14.11 5.63 6.53
CA HIS A 16 15.30 6.27 7.08
C HIS A 16 15.01 6.93 8.45
N THR A 17 16.03 7.09 9.29
CA THR A 17 15.92 7.78 10.58
C THR A 17 15.57 9.26 10.38
N GLY A 18 14.28 9.61 10.46
CA GLY A 18 13.78 10.98 10.30
C GLY A 18 12.37 11.03 9.69
N SER A 19 11.79 12.24 9.61
CA SER A 19 10.47 12.51 9.01
C SER A 19 10.50 12.41 7.48
N THR A 20 10.99 11.31 6.95
CA THR A 20 10.99 11.03 5.51
C THR A 20 9.57 10.71 5.06
N HIS A 21 9.16 11.30 3.93
CA HIS A 21 7.82 11.07 3.39
C HIS A 21 7.64 9.61 2.96
N ASP A 22 6.46 9.03 3.21
CA ASP A 22 6.18 7.61 2.93
C ASP A 22 6.42 7.26 1.44
N SER A 23 6.16 8.18 0.52
CA SER A 23 6.45 7.98 -0.91
C SER A 23 7.95 7.77 -1.20
N THR A 24 8.84 8.42 -0.46
CA THR A 24 10.29 8.24 -0.60
C THR A 24 10.71 6.86 -0.07
N CYS A 25 10.19 6.46 1.08
CA CYS A 25 10.43 5.11 1.62
C CYS A 25 9.90 4.02 0.68
N PHE A 26 8.77 4.26 0.02
CA PHE A 26 8.24 3.34 -0.98
C PHE A 26 9.10 3.28 -2.24
N GLN A 27 9.59 4.41 -2.75
CA GLN A 27 10.54 4.41 -3.87
C GLN A 27 11.80 3.60 -3.57
N ASP A 28 12.17 3.51 -2.28
CA ASP A 28 13.30 2.70 -1.84
C ASP A 28 13.03 1.19 -1.73
N SER A 29 11.76 0.77 -1.77
CA SER A 29 11.35 -0.63 -1.68
C SER A 29 11.83 -1.48 -2.86
N CYS A 30 11.98 -2.79 -2.63
CA CYS A 30 12.26 -3.75 -3.68
C CYS A 30 11.16 -3.73 -4.74
N ILE A 31 9.89 -3.69 -4.33
CA ILE A 31 8.78 -3.64 -5.28
C ILE A 31 8.85 -2.41 -6.18
N SER A 32 9.21 -1.24 -5.65
CA SER A 32 9.31 -0.04 -6.50
C SER A 32 10.49 -0.09 -7.46
N LYS A 33 11.61 -0.69 -7.05
CA LYS A 33 12.84 -0.77 -7.87
C LYS A 33 12.79 -1.89 -8.90
N GLU A 34 12.10 -2.99 -8.60
CA GLU A 34 12.14 -4.23 -9.37
C GLU A 34 10.75 -4.70 -9.84
N HIS A 35 9.72 -3.83 -9.82
CA HIS A 35 8.36 -4.17 -10.25
C HIS A 35 8.28 -4.85 -11.62
N GLU A 36 9.13 -4.48 -12.59
CA GLU A 36 9.13 -5.07 -13.93
C GLU A 36 9.53 -6.56 -13.95
N SER A 37 10.35 -7.01 -13.01
CA SER A 37 10.75 -8.41 -12.88
C SER A 37 9.86 -9.19 -11.91
N LEU A 38 9.28 -8.50 -10.93
CA LEU A 38 8.42 -9.10 -9.89
C LEU A 38 6.99 -9.34 -10.36
N PHE A 39 6.45 -8.49 -11.24
CA PHE A 39 5.08 -8.62 -11.75
C PHE A 39 5.04 -9.29 -13.12
N SER A 40 4.15 -10.26 -13.25
CA SER A 40 3.72 -10.79 -14.54
C SER A 40 2.83 -9.76 -15.26
N PRO A 41 2.70 -9.84 -16.60
CA PRO A 41 1.83 -8.94 -17.34
C PRO A 41 0.40 -8.91 -16.78
N GLY A 42 -0.07 -7.73 -16.38
CA GLY A 42 -1.40 -7.51 -15.81
C GLY A 42 -1.48 -7.65 -14.29
N GLU A 43 -0.40 -7.99 -13.61
CA GLU A 43 -0.31 -7.92 -12.15
C GLU A 43 -0.06 -6.49 -11.68
N TRP A 44 -0.64 -6.15 -10.54
CA TRP A 44 -0.56 -4.83 -9.92
C TRP A 44 -0.82 -4.94 -8.42
N ILE A 45 -0.43 -3.92 -7.67
CA ILE A 45 -0.68 -3.79 -6.24
C ILE A 45 -1.64 -2.66 -5.94
N TRP A 46 -2.45 -2.87 -4.90
CA TRP A 46 -3.15 -1.79 -4.24
C TRP A 46 -2.18 -0.95 -3.42
N ALA A 47 -2.34 0.37 -3.48
CA ALA A 47 -1.46 1.31 -2.81
C ALA A 47 -2.26 2.37 -2.02
N ASP A 48 -1.58 3.03 -1.10
CA ASP A 48 -2.08 4.27 -0.48
C ASP A 48 -2.26 5.40 -1.50
N SER A 49 -3.18 6.32 -1.22
CA SER A 49 -3.40 7.56 -1.96
C SER A 49 -2.16 8.44 -2.13
N ALA A 50 -1.16 8.33 -1.24
CA ALA A 50 0.08 9.09 -1.30
C ALA A 50 1.06 8.59 -2.39
N TYR A 51 0.80 7.44 -3.01
CA TYR A 51 1.68 6.85 -4.03
C TYR A 51 1.24 7.20 -5.45
N PRO A 52 2.17 7.20 -6.42
CA PRO A 52 1.84 7.52 -7.80
C PRO A 52 0.91 6.47 -8.41
N VAL A 53 -0.03 6.94 -9.23
CA VAL A 53 -0.86 6.08 -10.09
C VAL A 53 0.01 5.58 -11.23
N THR A 54 0.24 4.28 -11.30
CA THR A 54 0.95 3.62 -12.42
C THR A 54 0.17 2.39 -12.89
N THR A 55 0.67 1.69 -13.92
CA THR A 55 0.08 0.45 -14.40
C THR A 55 0.17 -0.70 -13.39
N TRP A 56 1.11 -0.62 -12.45
CA TRP A 56 1.39 -1.65 -11.45
C TRP A 56 1.09 -1.19 -10.01
N CYS A 57 0.89 0.11 -9.78
CA CYS A 57 0.59 0.71 -8.47
C CYS A 57 -0.74 1.47 -8.54
N VAL A 58 -1.78 0.92 -7.91
CA VAL A 58 -3.17 1.41 -8.03
C VAL A 58 -3.65 1.97 -6.69
N PRO A 59 -3.63 3.30 -6.50
CA PRO A 59 -4.21 3.96 -5.33
C PRO A 59 -5.75 4.05 -5.42
N PRO A 60 -6.44 4.47 -4.34
CA PRO A 60 -7.88 4.73 -4.41
C PRO A 60 -8.21 5.86 -5.39
N TYR A 61 -9.45 5.86 -5.90
CA TYR A 61 -9.98 6.99 -6.67
C TYR A 61 -10.09 8.24 -5.79
N TRP A 62 -9.66 9.39 -6.32
CA TRP A 62 -9.86 10.71 -5.71
C TRP A 62 -11.09 11.42 -6.30
N LYS A 63 -11.49 12.55 -5.71
CA LYS A 63 -12.56 13.40 -6.24
C LYS A 63 -12.25 13.92 -7.65
N PRO A 64 -13.27 14.02 -8.54
CA PRO A 64 -14.68 13.67 -8.31
C PRO A 64 -14.98 12.17 -8.52
N TYR A 65 -14.00 11.39 -9.00
CA TYR A 65 -14.21 9.99 -9.37
C TYR A 65 -14.56 9.06 -8.21
N CYS A 66 -14.17 9.42 -6.97
CA CYS A 66 -14.56 8.66 -5.78
C CYS A 66 -16.08 8.71 -5.48
N GLU A 67 -16.82 9.63 -6.10
CA GLU A 67 -18.27 9.76 -5.93
C GLU A 67 -19.06 8.86 -6.90
N ILE A 68 -18.38 8.25 -7.87
CA ILE A 68 -18.97 7.26 -8.77
C ILE A 68 -19.22 5.97 -7.97
N PRO A 69 -20.45 5.41 -7.97
CA PRO A 69 -20.80 4.25 -7.13
C PRO A 69 -19.88 3.04 -7.32
N GLN A 70 -19.45 2.77 -8.56
CA GLN A 70 -18.51 1.69 -8.88
C GLN A 70 -17.13 1.89 -8.22
N ASN A 71 -16.66 3.13 -8.16
CA ASN A 71 -15.37 3.47 -7.56
C ASN A 71 -15.44 3.48 -6.03
N GLN A 72 -16.61 3.80 -5.45
CA GLN A 72 -16.83 3.69 -4.01
C GLN A 72 -16.66 2.26 -3.52
N TRP A 73 -17.16 1.28 -4.29
CA TRP A 73 -16.96 -0.13 -3.97
C TRP A 73 -15.46 -0.50 -3.98
N PHE A 74 -14.72 -0.08 -5.00
CA PHE A 74 -13.28 -0.28 -5.09
C PHE A 74 -12.54 0.34 -3.88
N ASN A 75 -12.81 1.61 -3.57
CA ASN A 75 -12.20 2.32 -2.46
C ASN A 75 -12.54 1.66 -1.11
N THR A 76 -13.76 1.13 -0.95
CA THR A 76 -14.19 0.42 0.26
C THR A 76 -13.41 -0.88 0.46
N LEU A 77 -13.24 -1.67 -0.61
CA LEU A 77 -12.42 -2.89 -0.56
C LEU A 77 -10.96 -2.57 -0.20
N LEU A 78 -10.42 -1.51 -0.81
CA LEU A 78 -9.06 -1.05 -0.53
C LEU A 78 -8.90 -0.62 0.94
N ALA A 79 -9.84 0.16 1.47
CA ALA A 79 -9.82 0.59 2.86
C ALA A 79 -9.79 -0.60 3.85
N HIS A 80 -10.57 -1.66 3.60
CA HIS A 80 -10.54 -2.87 4.45
C HIS A 80 -9.17 -3.56 4.47
N ILE A 81 -8.43 -3.53 3.36
CA ILE A 81 -7.09 -4.11 3.26
C ILE A 81 -6.07 -3.21 3.96
N GLN A 82 -6.19 -1.89 3.76
CA GLN A 82 -5.32 -0.90 4.41
C GLN A 82 -5.42 -0.98 5.93
N ILE A 83 -6.62 -1.06 6.51
CA ILE A 83 -6.82 -1.21 7.96
C ILE A 83 -6.02 -2.40 8.52
N LYS A 84 -6.04 -3.55 7.82
CA LYS A 84 -5.26 -4.73 8.25
C LYS A 84 -3.75 -4.48 8.16
N SER A 85 -3.31 -3.83 7.11
CA SER A 85 -1.89 -3.46 6.92
C SER A 85 -1.43 -2.50 8.02
N GLU A 86 -2.20 -1.45 8.32
CA GLU A 86 -1.91 -0.48 9.38
C GLU A 86 -1.87 -1.12 10.76
N HIS A 87 -2.86 -1.95 11.11
CA HIS A 87 -2.85 -2.71 12.35
C HIS A 87 -1.59 -3.58 12.46
N THR A 88 -1.22 -4.27 11.38
CA THR A 88 -0.02 -5.11 11.32
C THR A 88 1.25 -4.29 11.53
N VAL A 89 1.38 -3.13 10.87
CA VAL A 89 2.50 -2.20 11.07
C VAL A 89 2.54 -1.70 12.52
N GLY A 90 1.39 -1.41 13.12
CA GLY A 90 1.28 -1.03 14.53
C GLY A 90 1.82 -2.10 15.47
N TYR A 91 1.50 -3.38 15.22
CA TYR A 91 2.08 -4.52 15.93
C TYR A 91 3.60 -4.62 15.71
N LEU A 92 4.07 -4.51 14.47
CA LEU A 92 5.50 -4.57 14.13
C LEU A 92 6.31 -3.45 14.81
N LYS A 93 5.75 -2.25 14.88
CA LYS A 93 6.37 -1.09 15.56
C LYS A 93 6.24 -1.16 17.08
N SER A 94 5.54 -2.16 17.63
CA SER A 94 5.18 -2.23 19.06
C SER A 94 4.48 -0.97 19.58
N GLN A 95 3.80 -0.22 18.70
CA GLN A 95 3.23 1.09 19.01
C GLN A 95 1.91 0.97 19.80
N PHE A 96 1.30 -0.22 19.82
CA PHE A 96 0.04 -0.52 20.52
C PHE A 96 0.19 -1.58 21.62
N ALA A 97 1.36 -1.68 22.26
CA ALA A 97 1.62 -2.67 23.31
C ALA A 97 0.86 -2.42 24.64
N SER A 98 -0.02 -1.42 24.70
CA SER A 98 -0.93 -1.20 25.84
C SER A 98 -2.39 -1.33 25.38
N LEU A 99 -2.89 -2.57 25.34
CA LEU A 99 -4.31 -2.91 25.43
C LEU A 99 -4.45 -3.99 26.51
#